data_AF-A0A8T6EFD0-F1
#
_entry.id   AF-A0A8T6EFD0-F1
#
_cell.length_a   1.000
_cell.length_b   1.000
_cell.length_c   1.000
_cell.angle_alpha   90.00
_cell.angle_beta   90.00
_cell.angle_gamma   90.00
#
_symmetry.space_group_name_H-M   'P 1'
#
loop_
_entity.id
_entity.type
_entity.pdbx_description
1 polymer ?
#
loop_
_entity_poly.entity_id
_entity_poly.type
_entity_poly.pdbx_seq_one_letter_code
_entity_poly.pdbx_strand_id
1 'polypeptide(L)'
;MSERTWGENVYRVGNIEKFDVLSPDESSNIETQKKHIEPWLAAVFQSEHLGLLLGSGFTTAVSQCANLSTLNMMSNYDGFPLATELKEAAQTSAKLMGRGEPNIEDQIRCAMALAQGLEIMLDARSQQVSRALDELINDFLRRLLKTERDLRLKLEECSVPIDEGSGHQDEQDTRGGYKEILDPLSMLVSFLLSFSSRSATRERLQIFTTNYDRLIEYGADLAGLHLLDRFVGHLEPLFRSSRLDIDMHYSPPGIRGEPRYLEGVARLTKLHGSLDWVYHNGHVRRVGLPFGAHHDHPLLNESSDQTVMIYPNSFKDRETAEYPYVELFRDYAAAICRPNSALVTYGYGFGDEHVNRNIADMLTIPSTHLVIISYSNEANRIKSFCRRVGTKEQISLLIGPHFGAMPTLVEHYLPKPAMDRIIAKRNEIFNVQNLEWDSSKDAEPTI
;
A
#
# COMPACT_ATOMS: atom_id res chain seq x y z
N MET A 1 -23.27 21.45 15.68
CA MET A 1 -23.53 20.01 15.48
C MET A 1 -22.87 19.27 16.62
N SER A 2 -23.63 18.49 17.39
CA SER A 2 -23.09 17.72 18.51
C SER A 2 -21.97 16.78 18.04
N GLU A 3 -20.96 16.64 18.88
CA GLU A 3 -19.74 15.92 18.59
C GLU A 3 -20.02 14.41 18.50
N ARG A 4 -20.15 13.87 17.28
CA ARG A 4 -20.23 12.41 17.10
C ARG A 4 -18.85 11.82 17.44
N THR A 5 -18.79 11.05 18.52
CA THR A 5 -17.66 10.18 18.85
C THR A 5 -17.58 9.07 17.81
N TRP A 6 -16.36 8.72 17.39
CA TRP A 6 -16.12 7.57 16.53
C TRP A 6 -15.77 6.41 17.47
N GLY A 7 -16.48 5.29 17.36
CA GLY A 7 -16.13 4.04 18.00
C GLY A 7 -14.88 3.42 17.37
N GLU A 8 -14.56 2.20 17.78
CA GLU A 8 -13.39 1.47 17.27
C GLU A 8 -13.56 1.10 15.79
N ASN A 9 -14.77 0.66 15.40
CA ASN A 9 -15.11 0.29 14.04
C ASN A 9 -16.18 1.23 13.46
N VAL A 10 -15.89 1.81 12.30
CA VAL A 10 -16.68 2.84 11.63
C VAL A 10 -16.74 2.53 10.15
N TYR A 11 -17.94 2.58 9.57
CA TYR A 11 -18.07 2.65 8.12
C TYR A 11 -19.07 3.71 7.66
N ARG A 12 -18.77 4.32 6.53
CA ARG A 12 -19.66 5.21 5.80
C ARG A 12 -19.50 4.98 4.30
N VAL A 13 -20.55 4.49 3.66
CA VAL A 13 -20.61 4.22 2.23
C VAL A 13 -21.93 4.71 1.67
N GLY A 14 -21.87 5.58 0.66
CA GLY A 14 -23.05 6.29 0.14
C GLY A 14 -23.85 6.97 1.26
N ASN A 15 -25.14 6.64 1.35
CA ASN A 15 -26.07 7.20 2.35
C ASN A 15 -26.06 6.45 3.69
N ILE A 16 -25.26 5.39 3.83
CA ILE A 16 -25.24 4.54 5.02
C ILE A 16 -24.04 4.94 5.87
N GLU A 17 -24.30 5.31 7.13
CA GLU A 17 -23.27 5.66 8.10
C GLU A 17 -23.48 4.90 9.42
N LYS A 18 -22.44 4.21 9.89
CA LYS A 18 -22.35 3.65 11.25
C LYS A 18 -21.02 4.07 11.86
N PHE A 19 -21.09 4.92 12.88
CA PHE A 19 -19.92 5.45 13.59
C PHE A 19 -19.54 4.68 14.85
N ASP A 20 -20.25 3.60 15.14
CA ASP A 20 -19.92 2.65 16.19
C ASP A 20 -20.54 1.29 15.83
N VAL A 21 -19.73 0.39 15.29
CA VAL A 21 -20.16 -0.98 14.95
C VAL A 21 -19.72 -1.92 16.05
N LEU A 22 -20.69 -2.36 16.85
CA LEU A 22 -20.49 -3.38 17.88
C LEU A 22 -20.43 -4.77 17.24
N SER A 23 -19.51 -5.61 17.72
CA SER A 23 -19.31 -6.99 17.24
C SER A 23 -19.26 -7.13 15.71
N PRO A 24 -18.37 -6.40 15.02
CA PRO A 24 -18.35 -6.39 13.56
C PRO A 24 -18.01 -7.76 12.96
N ASP A 25 -17.33 -8.64 13.71
CA ASP A 25 -16.91 -9.97 13.28
C ASP A 25 -18.02 -11.03 13.34
N GLU A 26 -19.22 -10.71 13.86
CA GLU A 26 -20.36 -11.63 13.81
C GLU A 26 -20.82 -11.83 12.36
N SER A 27 -21.03 -13.09 11.93
CA SER A 27 -21.36 -13.42 10.54
C SER A 27 -22.58 -12.66 9.99
N SER A 28 -23.61 -12.47 10.82
CA SER A 28 -24.82 -11.69 10.46
C SER A 28 -24.50 -10.21 10.20
N ASN A 29 -23.57 -9.64 10.97
CA ASN A 29 -23.10 -8.27 10.80
C ASN A 29 -22.24 -8.13 9.54
N ILE A 30 -21.33 -9.09 9.28
CA ILE A 30 -20.51 -9.14 8.06
C ILE A 30 -21.41 -9.19 6.83
N GLU A 31 -22.41 -10.07 6.77
CA GLU A 31 -23.33 -10.15 5.64
C GLU A 31 -24.10 -8.85 5.41
N THR A 32 -24.55 -8.22 6.49
CA THR A 32 -25.28 -6.94 6.42
C THR A 32 -24.38 -5.82 5.90
N GLN A 33 -23.15 -5.73 6.40
CA GLN A 33 -22.16 -4.74 5.98
C GLN A 33 -21.75 -4.98 4.52
N LYS A 34 -21.47 -6.24 4.15
CA LYS A 34 -21.07 -6.67 2.80
C LYS A 34 -22.08 -6.26 1.75
N LYS A 35 -23.38 -6.43 2.01
CA LYS A 35 -24.48 -6.01 1.11
C LYS A 35 -24.43 -4.54 0.69
N HIS A 36 -23.77 -3.70 1.48
CA HIS A 36 -23.65 -2.27 1.21
C HIS A 36 -22.24 -1.87 0.77
N ILE A 37 -21.20 -2.43 1.39
CA ILE A 37 -19.81 -2.04 1.15
C ILE A 37 -19.29 -2.61 -0.17
N GLU A 38 -19.48 -3.90 -0.45
CA GLU A 38 -18.93 -4.52 -1.66
C GLU A 38 -19.49 -3.89 -2.95
N PRO A 39 -20.81 -3.69 -3.11
CA PRO A 39 -21.35 -3.04 -4.32
C PRO A 39 -20.88 -1.58 -4.47
N TRP A 40 -20.72 -0.87 -3.35
CA TRP A 40 -20.22 0.50 -3.35
C TRP A 40 -18.77 0.57 -3.81
N LEU A 41 -17.88 -0.26 -3.24
CA LEU A 41 -16.48 -0.32 -3.65
C LEU A 41 -16.36 -0.78 -5.11
N ALA A 42 -17.16 -1.76 -5.54
CA ALA A 42 -17.21 -2.19 -6.94
C ALA A 42 -17.55 -1.03 -7.89
N ALA A 43 -18.50 -0.16 -7.53
CA ALA A 43 -18.84 1.01 -8.32
C ALA A 43 -17.71 2.04 -8.34
N VAL A 44 -17.13 2.36 -7.17
CA VAL A 44 -15.99 3.29 -7.05
C VAL A 44 -14.79 2.80 -7.87
N PHE A 45 -14.50 1.50 -7.85
CA PHE A 45 -13.36 0.93 -8.57
C PHE A 45 -13.54 0.95 -10.08
N GLN A 46 -14.75 1.21 -10.58
CA GLN A 46 -15.04 1.42 -12.00
C GLN A 46 -15.22 2.91 -12.35
N SER A 47 -14.79 3.83 -11.48
CA SER A 47 -14.69 5.26 -11.79
C SER A 47 -13.77 5.47 -13.00
N GLU A 48 -14.04 6.53 -13.76
CA GLU A 48 -13.27 6.89 -14.97
C GLU A 48 -11.77 6.92 -14.68
N HIS A 49 -11.41 7.57 -13.58
CA HIS A 49 -10.05 7.60 -13.05
C HIS A 49 -10.04 7.01 -11.64
N LEU A 50 -9.10 6.11 -11.37
CA LEU A 50 -8.93 5.49 -10.06
C LEU A 50 -7.48 5.58 -9.61
N GLY A 51 -7.28 6.22 -8.46
CA GLY A 51 -6.05 6.22 -7.70
C GLY A 51 -6.15 5.28 -6.49
N LEU A 52 -5.06 4.59 -6.20
CA LEU A 52 -4.87 3.81 -4.96
C LEU A 52 -3.62 4.36 -4.25
N LEU A 53 -3.78 4.94 -3.07
CA LEU A 53 -2.68 5.39 -2.22
C LEU A 53 -2.43 4.37 -1.11
N LEU A 54 -1.28 3.72 -1.14
CA LEU A 54 -0.84 2.75 -0.13
C LEU A 54 0.15 3.43 0.83
N GLY A 55 -0.16 3.36 2.12
CA GLY A 55 0.74 3.80 3.19
C GLY A 55 1.43 2.64 3.90
N SER A 56 2.16 2.93 4.97
CA SER A 56 2.92 1.92 5.71
C SER A 56 2.03 0.82 6.31
N GLY A 57 0.75 1.14 6.57
CA GLY A 57 -0.24 0.17 7.01
C GLY A 57 -0.49 -0.96 6.01
N PHE A 58 -0.22 -0.76 4.71
CA PHE A 58 -0.28 -1.83 3.71
C PHE A 58 0.78 -2.91 3.99
N THR A 59 2.05 -2.50 4.09
CA THR A 59 3.17 -3.38 4.43
C THR A 59 2.93 -4.04 5.79
N THR A 60 2.45 -3.27 6.77
CA THR A 60 2.08 -3.80 8.09
C THR A 60 1.02 -4.88 8.02
N ALA A 61 -0.04 -4.69 7.24
CA ALA A 61 -1.13 -5.65 7.13
C ALA A 61 -0.67 -6.96 6.49
N VAL A 62 0.14 -6.90 5.43
CA VAL A 62 0.70 -8.10 4.79
C VAL A 62 1.67 -8.83 5.73
N SER A 63 2.54 -8.10 6.44
CA SER A 63 3.41 -8.70 7.45
C SER A 63 2.63 -9.36 8.59
N GLN A 64 1.51 -8.77 9.03
CA GLN A 64 0.64 -9.36 10.04
C GLN A 64 0.00 -10.66 9.54
N CYS A 65 -0.46 -10.72 8.29
CA CYS A 65 -0.93 -11.97 7.67
C CYS A 65 0.16 -13.05 7.67
N ALA A 66 1.42 -12.65 7.45
CA ALA A 66 2.58 -13.54 7.48
C ALA A 66 3.09 -13.87 8.89
N ASN A 67 2.46 -13.38 9.96
CA ASN A 67 2.92 -13.47 11.35
C ASN A 67 4.34 -12.91 11.57
N LEU A 68 4.69 -11.83 10.86
CA LEU A 68 6.00 -11.17 10.94
C LEU A 68 5.94 -9.87 11.76
N SER A 69 7.03 -9.58 12.46
CA SER A 69 7.24 -8.28 13.07
C SER A 69 7.45 -7.22 12.01
N THR A 70 6.79 -6.08 12.15
CA THR A 70 6.92 -4.96 11.21
C THR A 70 8.00 -3.98 11.66
N LEU A 71 8.50 -3.21 10.70
CA LEU A 71 9.43 -2.14 10.97
C LEU A 71 8.75 -1.07 11.84
N ASN A 72 9.28 -0.82 13.03
CA ASN A 72 8.79 0.27 13.87
C ASN A 72 9.45 1.60 13.46
N MET A 73 8.65 2.66 13.41
CA MET A 73 9.13 4.01 13.09
C MET A 73 9.63 4.74 14.34
N MET A 74 10.12 4.01 15.35
CA MET A 74 10.56 4.60 16.61
C MET A 74 11.82 5.43 16.44
N SER A 75 11.88 6.56 17.14
CA SER A 75 13.07 7.42 17.20
C SER A 75 14.12 6.80 18.14
N ASN A 76 15.40 6.90 17.80
CA ASN A 76 16.51 6.51 18.65
C ASN A 76 17.63 7.56 18.62
N TYR A 77 17.74 8.37 19.67
CA TYR A 77 18.68 9.48 19.77
C TYR A 77 20.06 9.08 20.32
N ASP A 78 20.29 7.79 20.56
CA ASP A 78 21.60 7.30 21.03
C ASP A 78 22.69 7.62 20.00
N GLY A 79 23.86 8.07 20.48
CA GLY A 79 24.98 8.45 19.62
C GLY A 79 24.93 9.86 19.03
N PHE A 80 23.79 10.57 19.12
CA PHE A 80 23.70 11.97 18.65
C PHE A 80 24.30 12.95 19.68
N PRO A 81 25.14 13.92 19.26
CA PRO A 81 25.45 15.07 20.11
C PRO A 81 24.19 15.93 20.25
N LEU A 82 24.03 16.60 21.40
CA LEU A 82 22.83 17.41 21.70
C LEU A 82 21.51 16.61 21.59
N ALA A 83 21.54 15.33 22.02
CA ALA A 83 20.41 14.42 21.92
C ALA A 83 19.14 14.96 22.62
N THR A 84 19.29 15.70 23.72
CA THR A 84 18.16 16.29 24.45
C THR A 84 17.45 17.36 23.62
N GLU A 85 18.22 18.31 23.09
CA GLU A 85 17.72 19.39 22.25
C GLU A 85 17.13 18.84 20.94
N LEU A 86 17.78 17.83 20.35
CA LEU A 86 17.30 17.15 19.16
C LEU A 86 15.95 16.46 19.41
N LYS A 87 15.79 15.79 20.56
CA LYS A 87 14.53 15.15 20.95
C LYS A 87 13.41 16.17 21.19
N GLU A 88 13.70 17.30 21.82
CA GLU A 88 12.73 18.39 22.00
C GLU A 88 12.29 19.01 20.68
N ALA A 89 13.22 19.22 19.75
CA ALA A 89 12.94 19.69 18.40
C ALA A 89 12.05 18.69 17.64
N ALA A 90 12.38 17.40 17.70
CA ALA A 90 11.58 16.34 17.08
C ALA A 90 10.17 16.25 17.68
N GLN A 91 10.02 16.40 19.01
CA GLN A 91 8.70 16.46 19.65
C GLN A 91 7.88 17.65 19.14
N THR A 92 8.52 18.81 19.00
CA THR A 92 7.85 20.02 18.49
C THR A 92 7.39 19.79 17.05
N SER A 93 8.25 19.20 16.23
CA SER A 93 7.95 18.77 14.87
C SER A 93 6.73 17.82 14.81
N ALA A 94 6.72 16.77 15.63
CA ALA A 94 5.63 15.79 15.68
C ALA A 94 4.28 16.40 16.08
N LYS A 95 4.30 17.37 17.01
CA LYS A 95 3.11 18.11 17.45
C LYS A 95 2.56 18.99 16.33
N LEU A 96 3.42 19.67 15.57
CA LEU A 96 3.00 20.46 14.40
C LEU A 96 2.33 19.59 13.32
N MET A 97 2.80 18.35 13.16
CA MET A 97 2.20 17.35 12.25
C MET A 97 0.95 16.66 12.81
N GLY A 98 0.50 17.02 14.02
CA GLY A 98 -0.68 16.43 14.65
C GLY A 98 -0.52 14.96 15.06
N ARG A 99 0.71 14.42 15.10
CA ARG A 99 1.01 13.04 15.53
C ARG A 99 1.20 12.94 17.06
N GLY A 100 1.67 14.02 17.69
CA GLY A 100 1.95 14.06 19.13
C GLY A 100 3.37 13.60 19.45
N GLU A 101 3.68 12.32 19.19
CA GLU A 101 4.99 11.70 19.46
C GLU A 101 5.90 11.64 18.22
N PRO A 102 7.23 11.82 18.38
CA PRO A 102 8.18 11.82 17.27
C PRO A 102 8.50 10.43 16.76
N ASN A 103 8.59 10.32 15.43
CA ASN A 103 9.05 9.12 14.75
C ASN A 103 10.46 9.34 14.15
N ILE A 104 11.04 8.26 13.61
CA ILE A 104 12.37 8.31 12.97
C ILE A 104 12.49 9.41 11.90
N GLU A 105 11.40 9.75 11.21
CA GLU A 105 11.40 10.79 10.18
C GLU A 105 11.52 12.20 10.79
N ASP A 106 10.91 12.45 11.96
CA ASP A 106 11.16 13.69 12.70
C ASP A 106 12.60 13.76 13.18
N GLN A 107 13.13 12.64 13.67
CA GLN A 107 14.51 12.56 14.13
C GLN A 107 15.49 12.89 13.00
N ILE A 108 15.40 12.19 11.87
CA ILE A 108 16.25 12.39 10.69
C ILE A 108 16.20 13.85 10.25
N ARG A 109 14.99 14.41 10.15
CA ARG A 109 14.78 15.82 9.78
C ARG A 109 15.44 16.79 10.74
N CYS A 110 15.20 16.66 12.04
CA CYS A 110 15.78 17.56 13.02
C CYS A 110 17.31 17.39 13.09
N ALA A 111 17.83 16.18 12.87
CA ALA A 111 19.25 15.91 12.83
C ALA A 111 19.92 16.54 11.60
N MET A 112 19.30 16.46 10.41
CA MET A 112 19.79 17.14 9.20
C MET A 112 19.83 18.66 9.39
N ALA A 113 18.76 19.24 9.93
CA ALA A 113 18.72 20.68 10.22
C ALA A 113 19.78 21.10 11.25
N LEU A 114 20.01 20.27 12.27
CA LEU A 114 21.07 20.49 13.26
C LEU A 114 22.46 20.40 12.63
N ALA A 115 22.72 19.40 11.77
CA ALA A 115 23.98 19.22 11.08
C ALA A 115 24.34 20.45 10.22
N GLN A 116 23.38 20.93 9.42
CA GLN A 116 23.53 22.14 8.60
C GLN A 116 23.74 23.40 9.45
N GLY A 117 22.96 23.55 10.53
CA GLY A 117 23.12 24.67 11.45
C GLY A 117 24.50 24.72 12.09
N LEU A 118 25.01 23.58 12.57
CA LEU A 118 26.34 23.45 13.13
C LEU A 118 27.44 23.67 12.08
N GLU A 119 27.24 23.23 10.84
CA GLU A 119 28.18 23.45 9.74
C GLU A 119 28.33 24.95 9.43
N ILE A 120 27.22 25.68 9.34
CA ILE A 120 27.22 27.15 9.15
C ILE A 120 27.97 27.85 10.29
N MET A 121 27.85 27.32 11.51
CA MET A 121 28.55 27.83 12.69
C MET A 121 30.03 27.40 12.76
N LEU A 122 30.52 26.60 11.80
CA LEU A 122 31.85 25.98 11.79
C LEU A 122 32.13 25.15 13.04
N ASP A 123 31.09 24.51 13.59
CA ASP A 123 31.18 23.68 14.79
C ASP A 123 31.55 22.24 14.42
N ALA A 124 32.61 21.70 15.05
CA ALA A 124 33.09 20.34 14.79
C ALA A 124 32.05 19.24 15.10
N ARG A 125 31.03 19.54 15.91
CA ARG A 125 29.92 18.61 16.18
C ARG A 125 29.08 18.32 14.94
N SER A 126 29.11 19.18 13.91
CA SER A 126 28.43 18.92 12.63
C SER A 126 28.82 17.54 12.07
N GLN A 127 30.11 17.22 12.05
CA GLN A 127 30.61 15.91 11.57
C GLN A 127 30.12 14.74 12.44
N GLN A 128 29.95 14.95 13.75
CA GLN A 128 29.43 13.93 14.65
C GLN A 128 27.94 13.66 14.39
N VAL A 129 27.15 14.71 14.15
CA VAL A 129 25.73 14.57 13.77
C VAL A 129 25.61 13.84 12.43
N SER A 130 26.43 14.19 11.42
CA SER A 130 26.39 13.52 10.11
C SER A 130 26.70 12.02 10.24
N ARG A 131 27.71 11.63 11.02
CA ARG A 131 28.02 10.21 11.25
C ARG A 131 26.88 9.47 11.96
N ALA A 132 26.31 10.08 13.01
CA ALA A 132 25.17 9.49 13.72
C ALA A 132 23.93 9.37 12.82
N LEU A 133 23.74 10.32 11.91
CA LEU A 133 22.69 10.29 10.89
C LEU A 133 22.91 9.15 9.89
N ASP A 134 24.14 8.97 9.40
CA ASP A 134 24.50 7.87 8.50
C ASP A 134 24.26 6.50 9.15
N GLU A 135 24.65 6.35 10.43
CA GLU A 135 24.39 5.14 11.21
C GLU A 135 22.89 4.87 11.36
N LEU A 136 22.09 5.90 11.68
CA LEU A 136 20.64 5.81 11.82
C LEU A 136 19.97 5.39 10.49
N ILE A 137 20.35 6.02 9.38
CA ILE A 137 19.81 5.73 8.04
C ILE A 137 20.20 4.30 7.62
N ASN A 138 21.46 3.92 7.82
CA ASN A 138 21.94 2.59 7.49
C ASN A 138 21.24 1.50 8.32
N ASP A 139 21.01 1.72 9.61
CA ASP A 139 20.26 0.80 10.44
C ASP A 139 18.78 0.70 10.02
N PHE A 140 18.15 1.82 9.65
CA PHE A 140 16.80 1.83 9.09
C PHE A 140 16.72 1.01 7.79
N LEU A 141 17.66 1.24 6.86
CA LEU A 141 17.79 0.49 5.60
C LEU A 141 17.97 -1.00 5.83
N ARG A 142 18.84 -1.39 6.78
CA ARG A 142 19.05 -2.79 7.18
C ARG A 142 17.77 -3.44 7.68
N ARG A 143 17.04 -2.75 8.56
CA ARG A 143 15.76 -3.23 9.09
C ARG A 143 14.70 -3.36 7.99
N LEU A 144 14.65 -2.42 7.04
CA LEU A 144 13.72 -2.46 5.92
C LEU A 144 14.00 -3.65 4.98
N LEU A 145 15.27 -3.86 4.61
CA LEU A 145 15.71 -5.01 3.83
C LEU A 145 15.41 -6.35 4.52
N LYS A 146 15.55 -6.39 5.85
CA LYS A 146 15.17 -7.55 6.65
C LYS A 146 13.67 -7.81 6.54
N THR A 147 12.82 -6.78 6.65
CA THR A 147 11.37 -6.92 6.47
C THR A 147 11.02 -7.45 5.07
N GLU A 148 11.60 -6.91 4.00
CA GLU A 148 11.39 -7.45 2.65
C GLU A 148 11.82 -8.92 2.53
N ARG A 149 12.95 -9.30 3.15
CA ARG A 149 13.46 -10.67 3.12
C ARG A 149 12.55 -11.64 3.87
N ASP A 150 12.14 -11.28 5.07
CA ASP A 150 11.27 -12.10 5.91
C ASP A 150 9.92 -12.31 5.19
N LEU A 151 9.37 -11.25 4.57
CA LEU A 151 8.18 -11.32 3.74
C LEU A 151 8.38 -12.24 2.53
N ARG A 152 9.48 -12.07 1.78
CA ARG A 152 9.79 -12.91 0.62
C ARG A 152 9.80 -14.39 0.99
N LEU A 153 10.51 -14.75 2.05
CA LEU A 153 10.61 -16.14 2.51
C LEU A 153 9.23 -16.71 2.87
N LYS A 154 8.39 -15.93 3.57
CA LYS A 154 7.02 -16.37 3.90
C LYS A 154 6.12 -16.51 2.69
N LEU A 155 6.22 -15.61 1.71
CA LEU A 155 5.42 -15.68 0.49
C LEU A 155 5.87 -16.84 -0.41
N GLU A 156 7.17 -17.13 -0.46
CA GLU A 156 7.72 -18.28 -1.19
C GLU A 156 7.33 -19.61 -0.53
N GLU A 157 7.34 -19.70 0.81
CA GLU A 157 6.83 -20.87 1.55
C GLU A 157 5.38 -21.21 1.18
N CYS A 158 4.53 -20.19 0.97
CA CYS A 158 3.14 -20.36 0.56
C CYS A 158 2.94 -20.70 -0.92
N SER A 159 3.96 -20.47 -1.77
CA SER A 159 3.89 -20.72 -3.21
C SER A 159 4.13 -22.19 -3.58
N VAL A 160 4.63 -23.01 -2.66
CA VAL A 160 4.92 -24.44 -2.90
C VAL A 160 3.64 -25.27 -2.69
N PRO A 161 3.19 -26.05 -3.68
CA PRO A 161 2.08 -26.98 -3.48
C PRO A 161 2.42 -27.97 -2.37
N ILE A 162 1.50 -28.20 -1.44
CA ILE A 162 1.61 -29.30 -0.47
C ILE A 162 1.62 -30.59 -1.29
N ASP A 163 2.77 -31.27 -1.33
CA ASP A 163 2.91 -32.55 -2.00
C ASP A 163 1.96 -33.56 -1.32
N GLU A 164 0.96 -34.08 -2.05
CA GLU A 164 0.06 -35.16 -1.59
C GLU A 164 0.81 -36.51 -1.55
N GLY A 165 1.97 -36.53 -0.89
CA GLY A 165 3.02 -37.51 -1.12
C GLY A 165 3.82 -37.91 0.10
N SER A 166 3.23 -37.92 1.30
CA SER A 166 3.78 -38.72 2.40
C SER A 166 2.66 -39.21 3.32
N GLY A 167 2.25 -40.45 3.10
CA GLY A 167 1.34 -41.16 3.99
C GLY A 167 1.94 -41.27 5.39
N HIS A 168 1.31 -40.61 6.34
CA HIS A 168 1.22 -41.11 7.70
C HIS A 168 -0.25 -41.15 8.07
N GLN A 169 -0.78 -42.37 8.09
CA GLN A 169 -2.00 -42.70 8.81
C GLN A 169 -1.74 -42.42 10.29
N ASP A 170 -2.38 -41.39 10.82
CA ASP A 170 -2.78 -41.38 12.22
C ASP A 170 -4.17 -40.76 12.29
N GLU A 171 -5.18 -41.64 12.19
CA GLU A 171 -6.52 -41.39 12.68
C GLU A 171 -6.46 -41.36 14.22
N GLN A 172 -6.47 -40.16 14.82
CA GLN A 172 -7.16 -39.93 16.09
C GLN A 172 -7.27 -38.44 16.42
N ASP A 173 -8.52 -37.96 16.32
CA ASP A 173 -9.16 -37.04 17.27
C ASP A 173 -8.44 -35.71 17.58
N THR A 174 -8.78 -34.67 16.82
CA THR A 174 -9.05 -33.34 17.41
C THR A 174 -10.11 -32.61 16.58
N ARG A 175 -11.37 -32.68 17.04
CA ARG A 175 -12.35 -31.62 16.75
C ARG A 175 -11.91 -30.35 17.50
N GLY A 176 -10.99 -29.59 16.90
CA GLY A 176 -10.44 -28.38 17.47
C GLY A 176 -9.64 -27.58 16.46
N GLY A 177 -10.29 -26.58 15.86
CA GLY A 177 -9.62 -25.44 15.21
C GLY A 177 -8.86 -25.76 13.92
N TYR A 178 -9.54 -25.77 12.78
CA TYR A 178 -8.92 -25.30 11.54
C TYR A 178 -8.60 -23.81 11.76
N LYS A 179 -7.41 -23.52 12.28
CA LYS A 179 -6.82 -22.21 12.12
C LYS A 179 -6.43 -22.18 10.64
N GLU A 180 -7.36 -21.77 9.76
CA GLU A 180 -7.04 -21.46 8.37
C GLU A 180 -5.80 -20.56 8.43
N ILE A 181 -4.65 -21.07 8.02
CA ILE A 181 -3.46 -20.25 7.85
C ILE A 181 -3.83 -19.38 6.64
N LEU A 182 -4.30 -18.17 6.93
CA LEU A 182 -4.56 -17.15 5.92
C LEU A 182 -3.30 -17.00 5.09
N ASP A 183 -3.37 -17.38 3.81
CA ASP A 183 -2.22 -17.33 2.92
C ASP A 183 -1.89 -15.85 2.61
N PRO A 184 -0.77 -15.30 3.13
CA PRO A 184 -0.39 -13.92 2.89
C PRO A 184 -0.16 -13.63 1.40
N LEU A 185 0.23 -14.65 0.61
CA LEU A 185 0.40 -14.52 -0.83
C LEU A 185 -0.94 -14.30 -1.51
N SER A 186 -1.91 -15.19 -1.26
CA SER A 186 -3.28 -15.06 -1.76
C SER A 186 -3.89 -13.71 -1.38
N MET A 187 -3.70 -13.24 -0.13
CA MET A 187 -4.21 -11.94 0.30
C MET A 187 -3.59 -10.77 -0.45
N LEU A 188 -2.26 -10.76 -0.62
CA LEU A 188 -1.54 -9.73 -1.37
C LEU A 188 -1.98 -9.68 -2.84
N VAL A 189 -1.99 -10.84 -3.50
CA VAL A 189 -2.38 -10.96 -4.92
C VAL A 189 -3.84 -10.55 -5.10
N SER A 190 -4.75 -11.08 -4.28
CA SER A 190 -6.18 -10.77 -4.35
C SER A 190 -6.45 -9.28 -4.11
N PHE A 191 -5.74 -8.66 -3.16
CA PHE A 191 -5.83 -7.23 -2.94
C PHE A 191 -5.46 -6.44 -4.21
N LEU A 192 -4.28 -6.69 -4.78
CA LEU A 192 -3.83 -5.98 -5.98
C LEU A 192 -4.76 -6.21 -7.18
N LEU A 193 -5.20 -7.45 -7.39
CA LEU A 193 -6.12 -7.81 -8.47
C LEU A 193 -7.50 -7.15 -8.32
N SER A 194 -7.99 -6.97 -7.10
CA SER A 194 -9.27 -6.30 -6.85
C SER A 194 -9.29 -4.86 -7.39
N PHE A 195 -8.15 -4.15 -7.33
CA PHE A 195 -8.03 -2.79 -7.85
C PHE A 195 -7.67 -2.73 -9.34
N SER A 196 -6.87 -3.69 -9.84
CA SER A 196 -6.41 -3.69 -11.23
C SER A 196 -7.43 -4.27 -12.22
N SER A 197 -8.43 -5.02 -11.73
CA SER A 197 -9.53 -5.60 -12.52
C SER A 197 -10.56 -4.55 -12.99
N ARG A 198 -10.15 -3.67 -13.90
CA ARG A 198 -10.98 -2.58 -14.46
C ARG A 198 -11.44 -2.91 -15.88
N SER A 199 -12.60 -2.39 -16.31
CA SER A 199 -13.03 -2.57 -17.70
C SER A 199 -12.06 -1.88 -18.66
N ALA A 200 -11.87 -2.45 -19.86
CA ALA A 200 -10.94 -1.94 -20.87
C ALA A 200 -11.23 -0.51 -21.36
N THR A 201 -12.44 0.01 -21.08
CA THR A 201 -12.86 1.39 -21.38
C THR A 201 -12.47 2.40 -20.31
N ARG A 202 -11.96 1.95 -19.16
CA ARG A 202 -11.50 2.81 -18.07
C ARG A 202 -10.00 3.04 -18.17
N GLU A 203 -9.53 4.16 -17.64
CA GLU A 203 -8.10 4.41 -17.54
C GLU A 203 -7.44 3.38 -16.59
N ARG A 204 -6.15 3.11 -16.83
CA ARG A 204 -5.31 2.28 -15.96
C ARG A 204 -5.40 2.73 -14.50
N LEU A 205 -5.30 1.77 -13.60
CA LEU A 205 -5.13 2.04 -12.17
C LEU A 205 -3.84 2.86 -11.95
N GLN A 206 -3.94 3.93 -11.15
CA GLN A 206 -2.80 4.72 -10.70
C GLN A 206 -2.50 4.35 -9.25
N ILE A 207 -1.39 3.65 -9.01
CA ILE A 207 -0.92 3.28 -7.68
C ILE A 207 0.09 4.32 -7.21
N PHE A 208 -0.17 4.88 -6.03
CA PHE A 208 0.69 5.79 -5.32
C PHE A 208 1.12 5.14 -4.02
N THR A 209 2.36 5.36 -3.60
CA THR A 209 2.83 4.89 -2.30
C THR A 209 3.78 5.88 -1.65
N THR A 210 3.69 5.98 -0.33
CA THR A 210 4.66 6.68 0.52
C THR A 210 5.72 5.72 1.08
N ASN A 211 5.63 4.42 0.77
CA ASN A 211 6.49 3.39 1.32
C ASN A 211 7.79 3.28 0.52
N TYR A 212 8.89 3.07 1.25
CA TYR A 212 10.21 2.85 0.66
C TYR A 212 10.42 1.40 0.21
N ASP A 213 9.75 0.44 0.87
CA ASP A 213 9.77 -0.98 0.51
C ASP A 213 9.18 -1.25 -0.88
N ARG A 214 9.54 -2.38 -1.46
CA ARG A 214 9.16 -2.78 -2.82
C ARG A 214 8.10 -3.89 -2.85
N LEU A 215 7.25 -3.95 -1.82
CA LEU A 215 6.24 -4.99 -1.69
C LEU A 215 5.17 -4.92 -2.78
N ILE A 216 4.84 -3.71 -3.25
CA ILE A 216 3.87 -3.50 -4.33
C ILE A 216 4.42 -4.07 -5.64
N GLU A 217 5.68 -3.80 -5.95
CA GLU A 217 6.39 -4.32 -7.11
C GLU A 217 6.46 -5.84 -7.06
N TYR A 218 6.90 -6.41 -5.94
CA TYR A 218 6.97 -7.86 -5.76
C TYR A 218 5.59 -8.52 -5.85
N GLY A 219 4.56 -7.94 -5.23
CA GLY A 219 3.18 -8.43 -5.33
C GLY A 219 2.62 -8.31 -6.75
N ALA A 220 2.98 -7.28 -7.50
CA ALA A 220 2.60 -7.12 -8.90
C ALA A 220 3.24 -8.22 -9.78
N ASP A 221 4.53 -8.52 -9.58
CA ASP A 221 5.21 -9.61 -10.27
C ASP A 221 4.51 -10.96 -10.00
N LEU A 222 4.18 -11.24 -8.74
CA LEU A 222 3.44 -12.44 -8.33
C LEU A 222 2.03 -12.51 -8.93
N ALA A 223 1.36 -11.36 -9.07
CA ALA A 223 0.02 -11.26 -9.66
C ALA A 223 0.02 -11.20 -11.20
N GLY A 224 1.20 -11.18 -11.85
CA GLY A 224 1.32 -11.00 -13.29
C GLY A 224 0.93 -9.61 -13.80
N LEU A 225 1.06 -8.58 -12.95
CA LEU A 225 0.76 -7.19 -13.29
C LEU A 225 2.00 -6.47 -13.84
N HIS A 226 1.81 -5.72 -14.91
CA HIS A 226 2.82 -4.83 -15.46
C HIS A 226 2.73 -3.45 -14.82
N LEU A 227 3.77 -3.06 -14.09
CA LEU A 227 3.88 -1.72 -13.52
C LEU A 227 4.61 -0.77 -14.47
N LEU A 228 3.94 0.31 -14.84
CA LEU A 228 4.52 1.41 -15.60
C LEU A 228 4.92 2.53 -14.64
N ASP A 229 6.20 2.89 -14.63
CA ASP A 229 6.75 4.00 -13.87
C ASP A 229 7.54 4.95 -14.79
N ARG A 230 8.31 5.87 -14.21
CA ARG A 230 9.13 6.84 -14.95
C ARG A 230 10.54 6.38 -15.30
N PHE A 231 10.90 5.15 -14.96
CA PHE A 231 12.22 4.62 -15.24
C PHE A 231 12.28 4.02 -16.63
N VAL A 232 13.28 4.45 -17.41
CA VAL A 232 13.49 3.97 -18.78
C VAL A 232 14.81 3.21 -18.84
N GLY A 233 14.75 1.98 -19.34
CA GLY A 233 15.88 1.07 -19.45
C GLY A 233 15.61 -0.24 -18.69
N HIS A 234 16.40 -1.27 -18.99
CA HIS A 234 16.24 -2.60 -18.40
C HIS A 234 17.37 -2.95 -17.41
N LEU A 235 18.63 -2.60 -17.75
CA LEU A 235 19.80 -2.94 -16.93
C LEU A 235 20.10 -1.87 -15.88
N GLU A 236 20.08 -0.61 -16.29
CA GLU A 236 20.25 0.55 -15.41
C GLU A 236 19.13 1.55 -15.70
N PRO A 237 17.90 1.30 -15.21
CA PRO A 237 16.77 2.17 -15.50
C PRO A 237 17.04 3.59 -14.99
N LEU A 238 16.83 4.58 -15.87
CA LEU A 238 17.06 6.00 -15.60
C LEU A 238 15.73 6.73 -15.42
N PHE A 239 15.60 7.50 -14.33
CA PHE A 239 14.42 8.33 -14.12
C PHE A 239 14.34 9.43 -15.18
N ARG A 240 13.16 9.60 -15.78
CA ARG A 240 12.89 10.66 -16.76
C ARG A 240 11.88 11.66 -16.21
N SER A 241 12.23 12.95 -16.26
CA SER A 241 11.30 14.05 -15.98
C SER A 241 10.28 14.28 -17.11
N SER A 242 10.57 13.79 -18.32
CA SER A 242 9.67 13.92 -19.45
C SER A 242 8.37 13.14 -19.20
N ARG A 243 7.24 13.84 -19.18
CA ARG A 243 5.91 13.26 -19.08
C ARG A 243 5.47 12.67 -20.42
N LEU A 244 6.04 11.51 -20.78
CA LEU A 244 5.55 10.70 -21.89
C LEU A 244 4.49 9.74 -21.37
N ASP A 245 3.28 9.82 -21.92
CA ASP A 245 2.19 8.92 -21.57
C ASP A 245 2.31 7.61 -22.34
N ILE A 246 3.20 6.74 -21.85
CA ILE A 246 3.46 5.42 -22.43
C ILE A 246 2.43 4.42 -21.88
N ASP A 247 1.87 3.57 -22.75
CA ASP A 247 0.99 2.46 -22.39
C ASP A 247 1.29 1.22 -23.26
N MET A 248 0.89 0.04 -22.78
CA MET A 248 1.09 -1.26 -23.41
C MET A 248 -0.16 -1.72 -24.14
N HIS A 249 0.01 -2.06 -25.41
CA HIS A 249 -1.05 -2.59 -26.27
C HIS A 249 -0.60 -3.91 -26.90
N TYR A 250 -1.56 -4.78 -27.18
CA TYR A 250 -1.34 -6.00 -27.94
C TYR A 250 -2.24 -6.04 -29.17
N SER A 251 -1.79 -6.72 -30.22
CA SER A 251 -2.54 -6.94 -31.45
C SER A 251 -2.93 -8.42 -31.53
N PRO A 252 -4.22 -8.77 -31.34
CA PRO A 252 -4.65 -10.16 -31.46
C PRO A 252 -4.36 -10.71 -32.86
N PRO A 253 -3.83 -11.95 -32.98
CA PRO A 253 -3.56 -12.54 -34.30
C PRO A 253 -4.87 -12.70 -35.10
N GLY A 254 -4.84 -12.32 -36.37
CA GLY A 254 -5.96 -12.51 -37.31
C GLY A 254 -7.02 -11.41 -37.34
N ILE A 255 -6.93 -10.39 -36.48
CA ILE A 255 -7.84 -9.24 -36.51
C ILE A 255 -7.11 -8.02 -37.08
N ARG A 256 -7.54 -7.54 -38.26
CA ARG A 256 -7.19 -6.20 -38.74
C ARG A 256 -8.02 -5.19 -37.94
N GLY A 257 -7.36 -4.42 -37.07
CA GLY A 257 -8.03 -3.42 -36.23
C GLY A 257 -7.05 -2.63 -35.37
N GLU A 258 -7.58 -1.74 -34.55
CA GLU A 258 -6.81 -0.94 -33.59
C GLU A 258 -6.20 -1.82 -32.48
N PRO A 259 -4.99 -1.50 -31.99
CA PRO A 259 -4.37 -2.21 -30.88
C PRO A 259 -5.28 -2.23 -29.64
N ARG A 260 -5.32 -3.35 -28.92
CA ARG A 260 -6.07 -3.45 -27.66
C ARG A 260 -5.16 -3.14 -26.49
N TYR A 261 -5.68 -2.44 -25.49
CA TYR A 261 -4.99 -2.29 -24.21
C TYR A 261 -4.67 -3.67 -23.61
N LEU A 262 -3.41 -3.87 -23.21
CA LEU A 262 -2.99 -5.08 -22.51
C LEU A 262 -3.64 -5.11 -21.12
N GLU A 263 -4.25 -6.22 -20.72
CA GLU A 263 -4.80 -6.37 -19.37
C GLU A 263 -3.68 -6.47 -18.31
N GLY A 264 -4.00 -6.21 -17.04
CA GLY A 264 -3.02 -6.32 -15.96
C GLY A 264 -1.95 -5.22 -15.94
N VAL A 265 -2.19 -4.07 -16.58
CA VAL A 265 -1.25 -2.94 -16.57
C VAL A 265 -1.73 -1.88 -15.57
N ALA A 266 -0.84 -1.45 -14.66
CA ALA A 266 -1.06 -0.37 -13.72
C ALA A 266 0.11 0.61 -13.75
N ARG A 267 -0.12 1.86 -13.33
CA ARG A 267 0.94 2.87 -13.19
C ARG A 267 1.37 2.94 -11.73
N LEU A 268 2.67 2.97 -11.44
CA LEU A 268 3.21 3.09 -10.07
C LEU A 268 3.98 4.41 -9.91
N THR A 269 3.70 5.12 -8.82
CA THR A 269 4.41 6.34 -8.41
C THR A 269 4.77 6.26 -6.92
N LYS A 270 6.07 6.17 -6.61
CA LYS A 270 6.58 6.15 -5.23
C LYS A 270 6.95 7.56 -4.78
N LEU A 271 6.04 8.22 -4.05
CA LEU A 271 6.12 9.64 -3.70
C LEU A 271 7.35 9.99 -2.85
N HIS A 272 7.83 9.05 -2.04
CA HIS A 272 8.95 9.24 -1.12
C HIS A 272 10.25 8.56 -1.60
N GLY A 273 10.26 8.06 -2.84
CA GLY A 273 11.38 7.30 -3.37
C GLY A 273 11.28 5.81 -3.05
N SER A 274 12.40 5.11 -3.22
CA SER A 274 12.49 3.66 -3.07
C SER A 274 13.87 3.28 -2.57
N LEU A 275 13.94 2.14 -1.90
CA LEU A 275 15.21 1.58 -1.41
C LEU A 275 16.22 1.27 -2.53
N ASP A 276 15.76 1.02 -3.76
CA ASP A 276 16.59 0.74 -4.93
C ASP A 276 16.86 1.96 -5.81
N TRP A 277 16.57 3.19 -5.35
CA TRP A 277 16.85 4.41 -6.09
C TRP A 277 18.14 5.07 -5.60
N VAL A 278 19.03 5.39 -6.54
CA VAL A 278 20.33 6.00 -6.27
C VAL A 278 20.56 7.25 -7.11
N TYR A 279 21.22 8.26 -6.54
CA TYR A 279 21.65 9.44 -7.25
C TYR A 279 23.11 9.28 -7.67
N HIS A 280 23.35 9.16 -8.98
CA HIS A 280 24.68 8.95 -9.51
C HIS A 280 24.88 9.74 -10.81
N ASN A 281 25.97 10.53 -10.89
CA ASN A 281 26.32 11.37 -12.04
C ASN A 281 25.20 12.33 -12.47
N GLY A 282 24.57 13.02 -11.53
CA GLY A 282 23.51 14.01 -11.83
C GLY A 282 22.16 13.41 -12.19
N HIS A 283 21.99 12.10 -11.98
CA HIS A 283 20.83 11.34 -12.45
C HIS A 283 20.34 10.38 -11.38
N VAL A 284 19.02 10.23 -11.27
CA VAL A 284 18.37 9.21 -10.45
C VAL A 284 18.25 7.92 -11.25
N ARG A 285 18.79 6.84 -10.72
CA ARG A 285 18.76 5.50 -11.33
C ARG A 285 18.14 4.50 -10.38
N ARG A 286 17.52 3.45 -10.94
CA ARG A 286 17.14 2.26 -10.18
C ARG A 286 18.25 1.23 -10.26
N VAL A 287 18.69 0.68 -9.14
CA VAL A 287 19.66 -0.42 -9.10
C VAL A 287 18.95 -1.76 -9.14
N GLY A 288 19.58 -2.76 -9.77
CA GLY A 288 19.06 -4.13 -9.87
C GLY A 288 19.19 -4.90 -8.55
N LEU A 289 18.56 -4.41 -7.49
CA LEU A 289 18.61 -5.00 -6.16
C LEU A 289 17.50 -6.06 -6.01
N PRO A 290 17.81 -7.32 -5.64
CA PRO A 290 16.78 -8.33 -5.37
C PRO A 290 15.84 -7.90 -4.23
N PHE A 291 14.58 -8.36 -4.27
CA PHE A 291 13.65 -8.15 -3.16
C PHE A 291 14.15 -8.90 -1.91
N GLY A 292 14.32 -8.20 -0.79
CA GLY A 292 14.89 -8.80 0.42
C GLY A 292 16.39 -9.13 0.35
N ALA A 293 17.16 -8.40 -0.48
CA ALA A 293 18.61 -8.54 -0.57
C ALA A 293 19.32 -8.49 0.80
N HIS A 294 20.49 -9.12 0.91
CA HIS A 294 21.30 -9.04 2.12
C HIS A 294 21.88 -7.63 2.31
N HIS A 295 22.14 -7.24 3.56
CA HIS A 295 22.53 -5.85 3.86
C HIS A 295 23.96 -5.51 3.43
N ASP A 296 24.76 -6.51 3.08
CA ASP A 296 26.11 -6.40 2.51
C ASP A 296 26.09 -6.48 0.97
N HIS A 297 24.91 -6.44 0.35
CA HIS A 297 24.79 -6.55 -1.09
C HIS A 297 25.56 -5.40 -1.77
N PRO A 298 26.41 -5.66 -2.77
CA PRO A 298 27.38 -4.69 -3.29
C PRO A 298 26.74 -3.48 -4.00
N LEU A 299 25.47 -3.57 -4.39
CA LEU A 299 24.70 -2.45 -4.95
C LEU A 299 24.03 -1.57 -3.89
N LEU A 300 24.12 -1.93 -2.61
CA LEU A 300 23.71 -1.05 -1.52
C LEU A 300 24.83 -0.06 -1.26
N ASN A 301 24.51 1.22 -1.39
CA ASN A 301 25.48 2.28 -1.14
C ASN A 301 25.82 2.33 0.36
N GLU A 302 27.11 2.47 0.68
CA GLU A 302 27.54 2.70 2.07
C GLU A 302 27.29 4.15 2.54
N SER A 303 27.17 5.09 1.58
CA SER A 303 26.95 6.52 1.85
C SER A 303 25.48 6.92 1.71
N SER A 304 24.92 7.54 2.76
CA SER A 304 23.55 8.07 2.79
C SER A 304 23.29 9.11 1.69
N ASP A 305 24.30 9.91 1.33
CA ASP A 305 24.25 11.00 0.34
C ASP A 305 23.82 10.57 -1.08
N GLN A 306 23.95 9.28 -1.40
CA GLN A 306 23.59 8.75 -2.72
C GLN A 306 22.21 8.09 -2.75
N THR A 307 21.54 8.01 -1.61
CA THR A 307 20.25 7.34 -1.47
C THR A 307 19.11 8.30 -1.82
N VAL A 308 18.23 7.91 -2.73
CA VAL A 308 17.11 8.77 -3.20
C VAL A 308 15.84 8.40 -2.45
N MET A 309 15.81 8.75 -1.16
CA MET A 309 14.64 8.62 -0.31
C MET A 309 14.36 9.96 0.39
N ILE A 310 13.09 10.36 0.42
CA ILE A 310 12.66 11.53 1.16
C ILE A 310 11.87 11.09 2.38
N TYR A 311 12.34 11.51 3.56
CA TYR A 311 11.66 11.28 4.83
C TYR A 311 10.57 12.36 5.07
N PRO A 312 9.30 12.02 5.34
CA PRO A 312 8.19 12.94 5.67
C PRO A 312 8.61 14.17 6.48
N ASN A 313 8.23 15.37 6.03
CA ASN A 313 8.64 16.65 6.66
C ASN A 313 7.62 17.79 6.43
N SER A 314 7.46 18.67 7.44
CA SER A 314 6.68 19.93 7.45
C SER A 314 7.33 21.11 6.73
N PHE A 315 8.68 21.18 6.71
CA PHE A 315 9.43 22.36 6.26
C PHE A 315 9.76 22.32 4.76
N LYS A 316 8.82 21.84 3.94
CA LYS A 316 9.14 21.13 2.70
C LYS A 316 8.65 21.76 1.39
N ASP A 317 8.55 23.08 1.33
CA ASP A 317 8.41 23.74 0.02
C ASP A 317 9.71 23.67 -0.82
N ARG A 318 10.87 23.32 -0.23
CA ARG A 318 12.16 23.21 -0.94
C ARG A 318 12.50 21.80 -1.44
N GLU A 319 12.44 20.77 -0.60
CA GLU A 319 12.86 19.39 -0.99
C GLU A 319 11.83 18.67 -1.89
N THR A 320 10.53 18.91 -1.73
CA THR A 320 9.53 18.40 -2.70
C THR A 320 9.52 19.20 -4.01
N ALA A 321 10.14 20.38 -4.02
CA ALA A 321 10.39 21.16 -5.23
C ALA A 321 11.68 20.72 -5.93
N GLU A 322 12.48 19.84 -5.33
CA GLU A 322 13.68 19.28 -5.93
C GLU A 322 13.38 18.04 -6.78
N TYR A 323 14.26 17.82 -7.75
CA TYR A 323 14.22 16.64 -8.61
C TYR A 323 14.65 15.40 -7.79
N PRO A 324 13.96 14.24 -7.92
CA PRO A 324 12.87 13.90 -8.84
C PRO A 324 11.45 14.13 -8.29
N TYR A 325 11.31 14.52 -7.03
CA TYR A 325 10.04 14.48 -6.29
C TYR A 325 8.99 15.45 -6.78
N VAL A 326 9.40 16.64 -7.23
CA VAL A 326 8.49 17.63 -7.83
C VAL A 326 7.70 17.03 -9.00
N GLU A 327 8.36 16.18 -9.78
CA GLU A 327 7.75 15.53 -10.93
C GLU A 327 6.78 14.42 -10.47
N LEU A 328 7.11 13.66 -9.43
CA LEU A 328 6.24 12.62 -8.85
C LEU A 328 4.97 13.20 -8.23
N PHE A 329 5.09 14.29 -7.47
CA PHE A 329 3.93 14.99 -6.91
C PHE A 329 3.09 15.68 -7.98
N ARG A 330 3.70 16.16 -9.06
CA ARG A 330 2.97 16.66 -10.23
C ARG A 330 2.13 15.56 -10.89
N ASP A 331 2.67 14.35 -11.04
CA ASP A 331 1.92 13.22 -11.58
C ASP A 331 0.76 12.82 -10.65
N TYR A 332 1.02 12.77 -9.34
CA TYR A 332 0.00 12.52 -8.33
C TYR A 332 -1.15 13.53 -8.41
N ALA A 333 -0.82 14.82 -8.35
CA ALA A 333 -1.80 15.90 -8.48
C ALA A 333 -2.59 15.80 -9.79
N ALA A 334 -1.91 15.58 -10.92
CA ALA A 334 -2.56 15.48 -12.22
C ALA A 334 -3.49 14.25 -12.35
N ALA A 335 -3.15 13.15 -11.67
CA ALA A 335 -3.95 11.93 -11.69
C ALA A 335 -5.20 12.04 -10.79
N ILE A 336 -5.11 12.70 -9.64
CA ILE A 336 -6.22 12.76 -8.67
C ILE A 336 -7.08 14.02 -8.80
N CYS A 337 -6.50 15.17 -9.12
CA CYS A 337 -7.19 16.47 -9.20
C CYS A 337 -7.84 16.67 -10.58
N ARG A 338 -8.78 15.79 -10.93
CA ARG A 338 -9.56 15.86 -12.17
C ARG A 338 -11.00 15.37 -11.95
N PRO A 339 -11.96 15.78 -12.79
CA PRO A 339 -13.34 15.31 -12.69
C PRO A 339 -13.46 13.79 -12.73
N ASN A 340 -14.51 13.23 -12.12
CA ASN A 340 -14.78 11.78 -12.06
C ASN A 340 -13.63 10.91 -11.52
N SER A 341 -12.75 11.50 -10.71
CA SER A 341 -11.62 10.80 -10.09
C SER A 341 -11.99 10.24 -8.71
N ALA A 342 -11.70 8.97 -8.49
CA ALA A 342 -11.77 8.34 -7.18
C ALA A 342 -10.37 8.04 -6.65
N LEU A 343 -10.11 8.38 -5.39
CA LEU A 343 -8.90 7.99 -4.67
C LEU A 343 -9.27 7.05 -3.53
N VAL A 344 -8.65 5.89 -3.47
CA VAL A 344 -8.77 4.95 -2.35
C VAL A 344 -7.47 4.98 -1.58
N THR A 345 -7.51 5.18 -0.27
CA THR A 345 -6.33 5.10 0.60
C THR A 345 -6.40 3.84 1.45
N TYR A 346 -5.33 3.04 1.51
CA TYR A 346 -5.24 1.89 2.41
C TYR A 346 -3.99 1.99 3.28
N GLY A 347 -4.19 1.97 4.61
CA GLY A 347 -3.09 2.02 5.57
C GLY A 347 -2.27 3.32 5.54
N TYR A 348 -2.83 4.40 4.98
CA TYR A 348 -2.21 5.72 4.96
C TYR A 348 -2.61 6.52 6.20
N GLY A 349 -1.61 6.95 6.98
CA GLY A 349 -1.82 7.56 8.29
C GLY A 349 -2.17 9.06 8.27
N PHE A 350 -2.28 9.70 7.10
CA PHE A 350 -2.52 11.15 6.97
C PHE A 350 -1.49 12.02 7.72
N GLY A 351 -0.25 11.53 7.86
CA GLY A 351 0.86 12.29 8.46
C GLY A 351 1.55 13.26 7.49
N ASP A 352 1.39 13.04 6.19
CA ASP A 352 2.09 13.82 5.16
C ASP A 352 1.25 15.00 4.69
N GLU A 353 1.65 16.22 5.09
CA GLU A 353 0.89 17.43 4.76
C GLU A 353 0.80 17.67 3.24
N HIS A 354 1.87 17.42 2.48
CA HIS A 354 1.88 17.65 1.03
C HIS A 354 0.96 16.68 0.28
N VAL A 355 0.92 15.41 0.69
CA VAL A 355 -0.03 14.42 0.16
C VAL A 355 -1.45 14.85 0.53
N ASN A 356 -1.68 15.20 1.80
CA ASN A 356 -2.97 15.67 2.30
C ASN A 356 -3.48 16.93 1.58
N ARG A 357 -2.58 17.86 1.20
CA ARG A 357 -2.90 19.08 0.46
C ARG A 357 -3.45 18.75 -0.93
N ASN A 358 -2.80 17.84 -1.66
CA ASN A 358 -3.30 17.38 -2.95
C ASN A 358 -4.66 16.66 -2.84
N ILE A 359 -4.87 15.86 -1.79
CA ILE A 359 -6.19 15.24 -1.52
C ILE A 359 -7.23 16.32 -1.20
N ALA A 360 -6.87 17.35 -0.43
CA ALA A 360 -7.76 18.47 -0.13
C ALA A 360 -8.15 19.24 -1.42
N ASP A 361 -7.18 19.49 -2.30
CA ASP A 361 -7.39 20.14 -3.59
C ASP A 361 -8.27 19.30 -4.51
N MET A 362 -8.04 17.98 -4.59
CA MET A 362 -8.91 17.04 -5.29
C MET A 362 -10.36 17.19 -4.84
N LEU A 363 -10.62 17.20 -3.53
CA LEU A 363 -11.96 17.27 -2.96
C LEU A 363 -12.69 18.61 -3.21
N THR A 364 -12.00 19.64 -3.72
CA THR A 364 -12.66 20.87 -4.20
C THR A 364 -13.45 20.64 -5.50
N ILE A 365 -13.16 19.57 -6.23
CA ILE A 365 -13.86 19.20 -7.46
C ILE A 365 -15.09 18.35 -7.10
N PRO A 366 -16.33 18.80 -7.40
CA PRO A 366 -17.54 18.13 -6.91
C PRO A 366 -17.68 16.65 -7.30
N SER A 367 -17.15 16.26 -8.45
CA SER A 367 -17.26 14.88 -8.98
C SER A 367 -16.19 13.91 -8.45
N THR A 368 -15.30 14.35 -7.56
CA THR A 368 -14.25 13.48 -7.01
C THR A 368 -14.71 12.77 -5.76
N HIS A 369 -14.16 11.58 -5.50
CA HIS A 369 -14.51 10.77 -4.33
C HIS A 369 -13.29 10.20 -3.64
N LEU A 370 -13.25 10.26 -2.31
CA LEU A 370 -12.19 9.70 -1.46
C LEU A 370 -12.74 8.53 -0.64
N VAL A 371 -12.09 7.37 -0.70
CA VAL A 371 -12.38 6.22 0.17
C VAL A 371 -11.20 6.02 1.11
N ILE A 372 -11.45 6.11 2.42
CA ILE A 372 -10.41 5.93 3.44
C ILE A 372 -10.58 4.59 4.11
N ILE A 373 -9.60 3.70 3.92
CA ILE A 373 -9.52 2.39 4.56
C ILE A 373 -8.33 2.39 5.53
N SER A 374 -8.58 2.22 6.82
CA SER A 374 -7.53 2.28 7.85
C SER A 374 -7.82 1.35 9.02
N TYR A 375 -6.79 0.71 9.56
CA TYR A 375 -6.90 -0.13 10.75
C TYR A 375 -7.28 0.69 12.00
N SER A 376 -6.86 1.95 12.06
CA SER A 376 -7.13 2.82 13.20
C SER A 376 -7.26 4.29 12.77
N ASN A 377 -7.84 5.11 13.64
CA ASN A 377 -7.84 6.57 13.53
C ASN A 377 -6.81 7.16 14.51
N GLU A 378 -5.55 6.77 14.34
CA GLU A 378 -4.43 7.23 15.17
C GLU A 378 -4.37 8.76 15.29
N ALA A 379 -4.23 9.22 16.54
CA ALA A 379 -4.18 10.65 16.91
C ALA A 379 -5.34 11.49 16.32
N ASN A 380 -6.48 10.86 16.00
CA ASN A 380 -7.62 11.52 15.34
C ASN A 380 -7.29 12.24 14.03
N ARG A 381 -6.20 11.87 13.34
CA ARG A 381 -5.75 12.57 12.12
C ARG A 381 -6.74 12.46 10.98
N ILE A 382 -7.25 11.25 10.71
CA ILE A 382 -8.27 11.02 9.67
C ILE A 382 -9.55 11.80 9.98
N LYS A 383 -10.02 11.72 11.23
CA LYS A 383 -11.19 12.48 11.69
C LYS A 383 -11.01 14.00 11.52
N SER A 384 -9.83 14.51 11.86
CA SER A 384 -9.50 15.94 11.75
C SER A 384 -9.38 16.37 10.29
N PHE A 385 -8.80 15.53 9.42
CA PHE A 385 -8.75 15.77 7.98
C PHE A 385 -10.17 15.86 7.39
N CYS A 386 -11.02 14.84 7.60
CA CYS A 386 -12.39 14.78 7.08
C CYS A 386 -13.30 15.92 7.60
N ARG A 387 -12.95 16.56 8.72
CA ARG A 387 -13.67 17.74 9.24
C ARG A 387 -13.32 19.03 8.51
N ARG A 388 -12.11 19.12 7.95
CA ARG A 388 -11.59 20.33 7.30
C ARG A 388 -11.84 20.36 5.80
N VAL A 389 -11.92 19.20 5.15
CA VAL A 389 -11.93 19.10 3.68
C VAL A 389 -13.07 18.25 3.16
N GLY A 390 -13.51 18.59 1.94
CA GLY A 390 -14.55 17.87 1.22
C GLY A 390 -15.93 17.92 1.88
N THR A 391 -16.91 17.40 1.16
CA THR A 391 -18.25 17.14 1.70
C THR A 391 -18.34 15.70 2.23
N LYS A 392 -19.38 15.40 3.02
CA LYS A 392 -19.57 14.04 3.55
C LYS A 392 -19.83 13.04 2.44
N GLU A 393 -20.47 13.51 1.39
CA GLU A 393 -20.90 12.77 0.20
C GLU A 393 -19.69 12.35 -0.65
N GLN A 394 -18.62 13.15 -0.65
CA GLN A 394 -17.38 12.84 -1.38
C GLN A 394 -16.41 11.94 -0.60
N ILE A 395 -16.71 11.55 0.65
CA ILE A 395 -15.78 10.80 1.50
C ILE A 395 -16.45 9.53 2.06
N SER A 396 -15.98 8.36 1.66
CA SER A 396 -16.31 7.09 2.31
C SER A 396 -15.27 6.68 3.33
N LEU A 397 -15.71 6.01 4.39
CA LEU A 397 -14.87 5.60 5.51
C LEU A 397 -15.03 4.10 5.75
N LEU A 398 -13.92 3.41 5.99
CA LEU A 398 -13.82 2.01 6.42
C LEU A 398 -12.68 1.97 7.45
N ILE A 399 -12.99 2.22 8.71
CA ILE A 399 -11.99 2.45 9.77
C ILE A 399 -12.22 1.46 10.89
N GLY A 400 -11.12 0.89 11.40
CA GLY A 400 -11.12 0.01 12.56
C GLY A 400 -10.47 -1.33 12.25
N PRO A 401 -10.13 -2.12 13.29
CA PRO A 401 -9.48 -3.41 13.13
C PRO A 401 -10.21 -4.33 12.15
N HIS A 402 -11.55 -4.35 12.20
CA HIS A 402 -12.35 -5.20 11.32
C HIS A 402 -12.25 -4.80 9.85
N PHE A 403 -12.43 -3.50 9.54
CA PHE A 403 -12.44 -3.03 8.15
C PHE A 403 -11.04 -2.82 7.56
N GLY A 404 -10.05 -2.57 8.42
CA GLY A 404 -8.66 -2.33 8.02
C GLY A 404 -7.81 -3.58 7.96
N ALA A 405 -8.19 -4.67 8.65
CA ALA A 405 -7.52 -5.96 8.54
C ALA A 405 -7.62 -6.48 7.11
N MET A 406 -6.47 -6.76 6.48
CA MET A 406 -6.39 -7.22 5.10
C MET A 406 -7.22 -8.49 4.83
N PRO A 407 -7.20 -9.53 5.68
CA PRO A 407 -8.00 -10.73 5.45
C PRO A 407 -9.49 -10.43 5.33
N THR A 408 -10.06 -9.79 6.34
CA THR A 408 -11.48 -9.39 6.38
C THR A 408 -11.85 -8.50 5.19
N LEU A 409 -10.98 -7.53 4.88
CA LEU A 409 -11.19 -6.60 3.77
C LEU A 409 -11.26 -7.32 2.42
N VAL A 410 -10.27 -8.18 2.13
CA VAL A 410 -10.14 -8.90 0.86
C VAL A 410 -11.26 -9.94 0.70
N GLU A 411 -11.57 -10.70 1.76
CA GLU A 411 -12.53 -11.80 1.69
C GLU A 411 -13.98 -11.34 1.60
N HIS A 412 -14.32 -10.25 2.28
CA HIS A 412 -15.71 -9.85 2.48
C HIS A 412 -16.11 -8.57 1.76
N TYR A 413 -15.19 -7.62 1.56
CA TYR A 413 -15.58 -6.26 1.17
C TYR A 413 -15.02 -5.81 -0.17
N LEU A 414 -13.83 -6.26 -0.57
CA LEU A 414 -13.28 -5.93 -1.88
C LEU A 414 -14.02 -6.67 -3.01
N PRO A 415 -14.19 -6.03 -4.17
CA PRO A 415 -14.79 -6.68 -5.32
C PRO A 415 -13.87 -7.81 -5.81
N LYS A 416 -14.38 -9.04 -5.83
CA LYS A 416 -13.62 -10.17 -6.34
C LYS A 416 -13.33 -10.00 -7.85
N PRO A 417 -12.08 -10.26 -8.29
CA PRO A 417 -11.74 -10.34 -9.71
C PRO A 417 -12.74 -11.22 -10.48
N ALA A 418 -13.02 -10.85 -11.74
CA ALA A 418 -13.95 -11.62 -12.57
C ALA A 418 -13.50 -13.09 -12.74
N MET A 419 -12.20 -13.35 -12.71
CA MET A 419 -11.62 -14.69 -12.76
C MET A 419 -12.06 -15.57 -11.59
N ASP A 420 -12.08 -15.04 -10.36
CA ASP A 420 -12.52 -15.79 -9.18
C ASP A 420 -14.01 -16.12 -9.24
N ARG A 421 -14.81 -15.22 -9.82
CA ARG A 421 -16.24 -15.48 -10.06
C ARG A 421 -16.43 -16.57 -11.11
N ILE A 422 -15.62 -16.61 -12.16
CA ILE A 422 -15.66 -17.66 -13.19
C ILE A 422 -15.23 -19.01 -12.58
N ILE A 423 -14.16 -19.04 -11.79
CA ILE A 423 -13.69 -20.25 -11.11
C ILE A 423 -14.72 -20.75 -10.10
N ALA A 424 -15.28 -19.87 -9.27
CA ALA A 424 -16.33 -20.21 -8.32
C ALA A 424 -17.61 -20.70 -9.02
N LYS A 425 -18.03 -20.05 -10.11
CA LYS A 425 -19.20 -20.46 -10.91
C LYS A 425 -18.97 -21.80 -11.60
N ARG A 426 -17.76 -22.03 -12.11
CA ARG A 426 -17.34 -23.32 -12.68
C ARG A 426 -17.41 -24.41 -11.61
N ASN A 427 -16.90 -24.15 -10.41
CA ASN A 427 -16.91 -25.12 -9.31
C ASN A 427 -18.35 -25.40 -8.79
N GLU A 428 -19.21 -24.39 -8.73
CA GLU A 428 -20.65 -24.58 -8.46
C GLU A 428 -21.30 -25.49 -9.51
N ILE A 429 -21.06 -25.25 -10.80
CA ILE A 429 -21.60 -26.07 -11.90
C ILE A 429 -21.08 -27.50 -11.83
N PHE A 430 -19.77 -27.68 -11.57
CA PHE A 430 -19.17 -29.00 -11.40
C PHE A 430 -19.76 -29.77 -10.21
N ASN A 431 -20.01 -29.12 -9.08
CA ASN A 431 -20.62 -29.76 -7.91
C ASN A 431 -22.10 -30.12 -8.13
N VAL A 432 -22.85 -29.29 -8.86
CA VAL A 432 -24.23 -29.59 -9.25
C VAL A 432 -24.30 -30.78 -10.22
N GLN A 433 -23.36 -30.87 -11.18
CA GLN A 433 -23.30 -32.00 -12.11
C GLN A 433 -22.90 -33.32 -11.44
N ASN A 434 -22.07 -33.29 -10.39
CA ASN A 434 -21.74 -34.49 -9.62
C ASN A 434 -22.87 -34.94 -8.70
N LEU A 435 -23.74 -34.04 -8.22
CA LEU A 435 -24.95 -34.38 -7.46
C LEU A 435 -26.05 -35.00 -8.34
N GLU A 436 -26.13 -34.63 -9.62
CA GLU A 436 -27.09 -35.24 -10.56
C GLU A 436 -26.62 -36.59 -11.14
N TRP A 437 -25.32 -36.90 -11.08
CA TRP A 437 -24.76 -38.17 -11.56
C TRP A 437 -24.93 -39.34 -10.57
N ASP A 438 -25.17 -39.07 -9.28
CA ASP A 438 -25.17 -40.11 -8.22
C ASP A 438 -26.58 -40.61 -7.81
N SER A 439 -27.62 -40.39 -8.62
CA SER A 439 -28.98 -40.87 -8.28
C SER A 439 -29.83 -41.42 -9.42
N SER A 440 -29.27 -41.73 -10.59
CA SER A 440 -30.01 -42.54 -11.57
C SER A 440 -29.12 -43.24 -12.60
N LYS A 441 -28.77 -44.50 -12.32
CA LYS A 441 -28.71 -45.65 -13.25
C LYS A 441 -27.78 -46.73 -12.70
N ASP A 442 -28.32 -47.54 -11.81
CA ASP A 442 -27.98 -48.97 -11.70
C ASP A 442 -29.26 -49.71 -11.33
N ALA A 443 -30.08 -49.95 -12.34
CA ALA A 443 -31.17 -50.92 -12.29
C ALA A 443 -31.01 -51.79 -13.53
N GLU A 444 -30.28 -52.90 -13.36
CA GLU A 444 -30.27 -54.01 -14.31
C GLU A 444 -31.69 -54.54 -14.49
N PRO A 445 -32.15 -54.84 -15.71
CA PRO A 445 -33.33 -55.65 -15.90
C PRO A 445 -32.93 -57.13 -15.90
N THR A 446 -33.54 -57.87 -14.98
CA THR A 446 -33.63 -59.33 -14.99
C THR A 446 -34.31 -59.84 -16.26
N ILE A 447 -33.60 -60.65 -17.05
CA ILE A 447 -33.91 -62.05 -17.48
C ILE A 447 -32.88 -62.46 -18.53
#